data_AF-A0A936BHY5-F1
#
_entry.id   AF-A0A936BHY5-F1
#
_cell.length_a   1.000
_cell.length_b   1.000
_cell.length_c   1.000
_cell.angle_alpha   90.00
_cell.angle_beta   90.00
_cell.angle_gamma   90.00
#
_symmetry.space_group_name_H-M   'P 1'
#
loop_
_entity.id
_entity.type
_entity.pdbx_description
1 polymer ?
#
loop_
_entity_poly.entity_id
_entity_poly.type
_entity_poly.pdbx_seq_one_letter_code
_entity_poly.pdbx_strand_id
1 'polypeptide(L)'
;MFKLENDKLTVLGDQRKVISPNTIAIESSEVFHMYSKSKVIEILIKGGNTQTYFENRKNVFSITNGNYTLEYSTPCPPYCN
;
A
#
# COMPACT_ATOMS: atom_id res chain seq x y z
N MET A 1 4.14 0.40 -3.18
CA MET A 1 3.46 1.58 -2.61
C MET A 1 1.97 1.43 -2.83
N PHE A 2 1.15 2.02 -1.97
CA PHE A 2 -0.29 1.82 -1.95
C PHE A 2 -1.02 3.15 -1.81
N LYS A 3 -2.13 3.31 -2.51
CA LYS A 3 -3.07 4.42 -2.33
C LYS A 3 -4.47 3.85 -2.34
N LEU A 4 -5.28 4.21 -1.36
CA LEU A 4 -6.69 3.83 -1.29
C LEU A 4 -7.51 5.12 -1.34
N GLU A 5 -8.28 5.27 -2.42
CA GLU A 5 -9.11 6.45 -2.66
C GLU A 5 -10.42 6.01 -3.31
N ASN A 6 -11.56 6.46 -2.77
CA ASN A 6 -12.90 6.05 -3.24
C ASN A 6 -13.05 4.53 -3.38
N ASP A 7 -12.60 3.77 -2.37
CA ASP A 7 -12.57 2.30 -2.33
C ASP A 7 -11.77 1.63 -3.45
N LYS A 8 -10.94 2.39 -4.18
CA LYS A 8 -10.04 1.89 -5.21
C LYS A 8 -8.63 1.83 -4.68
N LEU A 9 -8.09 0.61 -4.60
CA LEU A 9 -6.69 0.39 -4.27
C LEU A 9 -5.85 0.51 -5.53
N THR A 10 -4.88 1.42 -5.48
CA THR A 10 -3.82 1.54 -6.47
C THR A 10 -2.50 1.07 -5.87
N VAL A 11 -1.82 0.18 -6.60
CA VAL A 11 -0.58 -0.45 -6.19
C VAL A 11 0.51 -0.09 -7.19
N LEU A 12 1.59 0.48 -6.65
CA LEU A 12 2.80 0.80 -7.39
C LEU A 12 3.95 -0.11 -6.95
N GLY A 13 4.78 -0.50 -7.90
CA GLY A 13 6.05 -1.17 -7.68
C GLY A 13 7.20 -0.18 -7.53
N ASP A 14 8.39 -0.67 -7.86
CA ASP A 14 9.61 0.13 -7.88
C ASP A 14 9.48 1.28 -8.90
N GLN A 15 10.11 2.41 -8.59
CA GLN A 15 10.09 3.62 -9.43
C GLN A 15 8.67 4.12 -9.77
N ARG A 16 7.69 3.90 -8.87
CA ARG A 16 6.28 4.27 -9.08
C ARG A 16 5.64 3.63 -10.32
N LYS A 17 6.17 2.49 -10.79
CA LYS A 17 5.56 1.74 -11.89
C LYS A 17 4.24 1.13 -11.45
N VAL A 18 3.16 1.37 -12.20
CA VAL A 18 1.84 0.83 -11.89
C VAL A 18 1.84 -0.70 -11.96
N ILE A 19 1.41 -1.34 -10.88
CA ILE A 19 1.15 -2.79 -10.81
C ILE A 19 -0.35 -3.07 -10.92
N SER A 20 -1.19 -2.20 -10.33
CA SER A 20 -2.64 -2.33 -10.40
C SER A 20 -3.34 -1.02 -10.04
N PRO A 21 -4.45 -0.67 -10.69
CA PRO A 21 -4.92 -1.26 -11.96
C PRO A 21 -4.03 -0.77 -13.12
N ASN A 22 -3.78 -1.63 -14.11
CA ASN A 22 -2.87 -1.32 -15.25
C ASN A 22 -3.36 -0.20 -16.19
N THR A 23 -4.52 0.41 -15.89
CA THR A 23 -5.23 1.34 -16.75
C THR A 23 -5.17 2.80 -16.28
N ILE A 24 -4.54 3.08 -15.14
CA ILE A 24 -4.48 4.43 -14.58
C ILE A 24 -3.09 5.03 -14.80
N ALA A 25 -3.04 6.21 -15.41
CA ALA A 25 -1.87 7.08 -15.36
C ALA A 25 -1.87 7.80 -14.01
N ILE A 26 -0.73 7.79 -13.31
CA ILE A 26 -0.60 8.38 -11.98
C ILE A 26 0.24 9.64 -12.10
N GLU A 27 -0.26 10.74 -11.54
CA GLU A 27 0.47 11.99 -11.51
C GLU A 27 1.67 11.88 -10.56
N SER A 28 2.80 12.45 -10.95
CA SER A 28 4.01 12.42 -10.11
C SER A 28 3.77 13.08 -8.74
N SER A 29 2.88 14.05 -8.64
CA SER A 29 2.54 14.75 -7.40
C SER A 29 1.71 13.94 -6.41
N GLU A 30 1.15 12.78 -6.82
CA GLU A 30 0.31 11.98 -5.95
C GLU A 30 1.10 11.37 -4.79
N VAL A 31 0.48 11.40 -3.60
CA VAL A 31 1.04 10.83 -2.37
C VAL A 31 0.60 9.37 -2.27
N PHE A 32 1.58 8.49 -2.06
CA PHE A 32 1.36 7.08 -1.80
C PHE A 32 1.88 6.68 -0.43
N HIS A 33 1.34 5.61 0.13
CA HIS A 33 1.82 4.98 1.35
C HIS A 33 2.87 3.92 1.01
N MET A 34 4.08 4.11 1.50
CA MET A 34 5.19 3.17 1.34
C MET A 34 5.32 2.28 2.57
N TYR A 35 5.49 0.99 2.32
CA TYR A 35 5.91 0.01 3.32
C TYR A 35 7.15 -0.70 2.82
N SER A 36 7.98 -1.16 3.76
CA SER A 36 9.05 -2.09 3.44
C SER A 36 8.47 -3.35 2.79
N LYS A 37 9.01 -3.74 1.63
CA LYS A 37 8.64 -4.97 0.92
C LYS A 37 8.76 -6.20 1.82
N SER A 38 9.81 -6.28 2.65
CA SER A 38 10.02 -7.41 3.56
C SER A 38 8.91 -7.50 4.62
N LYS A 39 8.42 -6.36 5.11
CA LYS A 39 7.30 -6.32 6.07
C LYS A 39 5.97 -6.70 5.44
N VAL A 40 5.71 -6.25 4.20
CA VAL A 40 4.52 -6.67 3.46
C VAL A 40 4.54 -8.17 3.18
N ILE A 41 5.69 -8.73 2.78
CA ILE A 41 5.83 -10.19 2.60
C ILE A 41 5.64 -10.91 3.94
N GLU A 42 6.23 -10.41 5.02
CA GLU A 42 6.12 -11.00 6.36
C GLU A 42 4.67 -11.09 6.82
N ILE A 43 3.87 -10.03 6.67
CA ILE A 43 2.45 -10.06 7.08
C ILE A 43 1.62 -11.00 6.23
N LEU A 44 1.89 -11.10 4.92
CA LEU A 44 1.17 -12.02 4.03
C LEU A 44 1.47 -13.49 4.37
N ILE A 45 2.73 -13.80 4.67
CA ILE A 45 3.14 -15.16 5.08
C ILE A 45 2.58 -15.50 6.47
N LYS A 46 2.72 -14.60 7.44
CA LYS A 46 2.28 -14.85 8.83
C LYS A 46 0.76 -14.85 8.98
N GLY A 47 0.08 -13.97 8.26
CA GLY A 47 -1.38 -13.87 8.31
C GLY A 47 -2.07 -15.06 7.65
N GLY A 48 -1.47 -15.63 6.60
CA GLY A 48 -1.90 -16.88 5.97
C GLY A 48 -3.33 -16.88 5.43
N ASN A 49 -4.00 -15.72 5.38
CA ASN A 49 -5.37 -15.59 4.92
C ASN A 49 -5.40 -15.25 3.42
N THR A 50 -6.44 -15.74 2.75
CA THR A 50 -6.69 -15.50 1.32
C THR A 50 -7.09 -14.05 1.02
N GLN A 51 -7.55 -13.33 2.05
CA GLN A 51 -7.97 -11.94 1.94
C GLN A 51 -7.00 -11.03 2.71
N THR A 52 -6.64 -9.91 2.08
CA THR A 52 -5.87 -8.82 2.68
C THR A 52 -6.70 -7.56 2.60
N TYR A 53 -6.86 -6.88 3.73
CA TYR A 53 -7.62 -5.64 3.82
C TYR A 53 -6.67 -4.45 3.83
N PHE A 54 -7.06 -3.42 3.10
CA PHE A 54 -6.38 -2.13 3.04
C PHE A 54 -7.35 -1.09 3.55
N GLU A 55 -6.97 -0.33 4.57
CA GLU A 55 -7.87 0.59 5.25
C GLU A 55 -7.16 1.87 5.67
N ASN A 56 -7.83 3.01 5.52
CA ASN A 56 -7.42 4.27 6.15
C ASN A 56 -8.08 4.37 7.53
N ARG A 57 -7.35 3.99 8.58
CA ARG A 57 -7.79 4.08 9.97
C ARG A 57 -7.37 5.44 10.53
N LYS A 58 -8.30 6.40 10.53
CA LYS A 58 -8.01 7.81 10.87
C LYS A 58 -6.96 8.39 9.90
N ASN A 59 -5.76 8.69 10.38
CA ASN A 59 -4.67 9.26 9.58
C ASN A 59 -3.61 8.21 9.18
N VAL A 60 -3.92 6.93 9.36
CA VAL A 60 -2.97 5.83 9.15
C VAL A 60 -3.52 4.87 8.10
N PHE A 61 -2.81 4.77 6.98
CA PHE A 61 -3.02 3.66 6.04
C PHE A 61 -2.57 2.38 6.73
N SER A 62 -3.34 1.31 6.57
CA SER A 62 -3.09 0.03 7.23
C SER A 62 -3.29 -1.14 6.27
N ILE A 63 -2.46 -2.18 6.43
CA ILE A 63 -2.56 -3.45 5.70
C ILE A 63 -2.80 -4.55 6.73
N THR A 64 -3.92 -5.26 6.62
CA THR A 64 -4.28 -6.35 7.54
C THR A 64 -4.40 -7.67 6.79
N ASN A 65 -3.76 -8.72 7.30
CA ASN A 65 -3.97 -10.09 6.84
C ASN A 65 -4.07 -11.01 8.07
N GLY A 66 -5.24 -11.63 8.26
CA GLY A 66 -5.54 -12.39 9.47
C GLY A 66 -5.45 -11.53 10.74
N ASN A 67 -4.68 -12.01 11.73
CA ASN A 67 -4.50 -11.35 13.03
C ASN A 67 -3.35 -10.33 13.06
N TYR A 68 -2.77 -10.01 11.90
CA TYR A 68 -1.63 -9.10 11.80
C TYR A 68 -2.05 -7.84 11.06
N THR A 69 -1.57 -6.68 11.53
CA THR A 69 -1.80 -5.37 10.91
C THR A 69 -0.49 -4.59 10.85
N LEU A 70 -0.21 -4.00 9.67
CA LEU A 70 0.86 -3.01 9.48
C LEU A 70 0.26 -1.62 9.49
N GLU A 71 0.68 -0.79 10.45
CA GLU A 71 0.16 0.58 10.62
C GLU A 71 1.21 1.66 10.29
N TYR A 72 2.51 1.35 10.37
CA TYR A 72 3.56 2.33 10.09
C TYR A 72 3.89 2.42 8.60
N SER A 73 3.07 3.16 7.86
CA SER A 73 3.42 3.60 6.50
C SER A 73 4.24 4.89 6.50
N THR A 74 5.15 5.01 5.55
CA THR A 74 5.82 6.29 5.27
C THR A 74 5.10 6.94 4.10
N PRO A 75 4.58 8.18 4.23
CA PRO A 75 4.07 8.92 3.08
C PRO A 75 5.22 9.14 2.10
N CYS A 76 5.04 8.69 0.87
CA CYS A 76 5.95 8.97 -0.23
C CYS A 76 5.31 10.04 -1.12
N PRO A 77 5.70 11.32 -0.98
CA PRO A 77 5.44 12.37 -1.98
C PRO A 77 6.15 12.02 -3.30
N PRO A 78 6.04 12.82 -4.39
CA PRO A 78 6.67 12.58 -5.70
C PRO A 78 8.04 11.90 -5.68
N TYR A 79 8.84 12.25 -4.68
CA TYR A 79 10.12 11.63 -4.37
C TYR A 79 10.03 10.94 -3.00
N CYS A 80 10.26 9.63 -2.95
CA CYS A 80 10.61 8.97 -1.69
C CYS A 80 12.13 9.13 -1.53
N ASN A 81 12.58 9.72 -0.43
CA ASN A 81 13.99 9.65 -0.02
C ASN A 81 14.31 8.30 0.61
#